data_AF-A0A2I0NK16-F1
#
_entry.id   AF-A0A2I0NK16-F1
#
_cell.length_a   1.000
_cell.length_b   1.000
_cell.length_c   1.000
_cell.angle_alpha   90.00
_cell.angle_beta   90.00
_cell.angle_gamma   90.00
#
_symmetry.space_group_name_H-M   'P 1'
#
loop_
_entity.id
_entity.type
_entity.pdbx_description
1 polymer ?
#
loop_
_entity_poly.entity_id
_entity_poly.type
_entity_poly.pdbx_seq_one_letter_code
_entity_poly.pdbx_strand_id
1 'polypeptide(L)'
;MDYRKGSIGRLFVVRIDHGEDLLGELTGLAVKEDIKSGFFIMLGAMGSAELVTGPEEKVVPPIPVWHGFDDAREVIGIGNIFRENGKPKIHLHGAVGNSKNLTMGCIRKNTEAFMVVEVMIIEIDIAAERIINENVGYSPVTFR
;
A
#
# COMPACT_ATOMS: atom_id res chain seq x y z
N MET A 1 2.73 6.42 -22.33
CA MET A 1 1.51 5.99 -21.63
C MET A 1 1.18 4.60 -22.13
N ASP A 2 1.31 3.60 -21.26
CA ASP A 2 0.81 2.24 -21.52
C ASP A 2 -0.43 2.04 -20.66
N TYR A 3 -1.48 1.43 -21.21
CA TYR A 3 -2.77 1.32 -20.56
C TYR A 3 -3.53 0.06 -20.99
N ARG A 4 -4.48 -0.36 -20.14
CA ARG A 4 -5.45 -1.42 -20.43
C ARG A 4 -6.83 -1.01 -19.95
N LYS A 5 -7.85 -1.51 -20.65
CA LYS A 5 -9.24 -1.46 -20.21
C LYS A 5 -9.61 -2.79 -19.57
N GLY A 6 -10.48 -2.73 -18.57
CA GLY A 6 -11.03 -3.89 -17.88
C GLY A 6 -12.36 -3.54 -17.22
N SER A 7 -12.84 -4.41 -16.35
CA SER A 7 -14.07 -4.23 -15.57
C SER A 7 -13.78 -4.14 -14.07
N ILE A 8 -14.75 -3.66 -13.31
CA ILE A 8 -14.75 -3.74 -11.85
C ILE A 8 -15.18 -5.15 -11.44
N GLY A 9 -14.47 -5.73 -10.47
CA GLY A 9 -14.75 -7.03 -9.86
C GLY A 9 -15.51 -6.89 -8.53
N ARG A 10 -15.08 -7.66 -7.53
CA ARG A 10 -15.68 -7.64 -6.18
C ARG A 10 -15.31 -6.37 -5.41
N LEU A 11 -16.16 -6.03 -4.43
CA LEU A 11 -15.91 -4.97 -3.45
C LEU A 11 -15.79 -5.57 -2.06
N PHE A 12 -14.81 -5.11 -1.29
CA PHE A 12 -14.58 -5.51 0.09
C PHE A 12 -14.57 -4.27 0.98
N VAL A 13 -15.23 -4.37 2.14
CA VAL A 13 -15.08 -3.42 3.25
C VAL A 13 -14.38 -4.18 4.36
N VAL A 14 -13.21 -3.67 4.77
CA VAL A 14 -12.32 -4.31 5.71
C VAL A 14 -12.15 -3.40 6.92
N ARG A 15 -12.18 -3.99 8.11
CA ARG A 15 -11.82 -3.34 9.36
C ARG A 15 -10.59 -4.06 9.91
N ILE A 16 -9.57 -3.28 10.24
CA ILE A 16 -8.34 -3.75 10.86
C ILE A 16 -8.32 -3.13 12.26
N ASP A 17 -8.31 -3.99 13.26
CA ASP A 17 -8.49 -3.64 14.66
C ASP A 17 -7.14 -3.29 15.32
N HIS A 18 -7.21 -2.69 16.50
CA HIS A 18 -6.03 -2.26 17.25
C HIS A 18 -4.99 -3.37 17.45
N GLY A 19 -3.73 -3.06 17.17
CA GLY A 19 -2.59 -3.97 17.34
C GLY A 19 -2.37 -4.92 16.16
N GLU A 20 -3.25 -4.91 15.15
CA GLU A 20 -3.09 -5.71 13.94
C GLU A 20 -2.11 -5.05 12.94
N ASP A 21 -1.42 -5.88 12.16
CA ASP A 21 -0.53 -5.43 11.09
C ASP A 21 -1.33 -5.13 9.82
N LEU A 22 -1.50 -3.85 9.49
CA LEU A 22 -2.24 -3.39 8.31
C LEU A 22 -1.79 -4.06 7.00
N LEU A 23 -0.48 -4.15 6.75
CA LEU A 23 0.03 -4.75 5.50
C LEU A 23 -0.08 -6.27 5.54
N GLY A 24 0.09 -6.87 6.71
CA GLY A 24 -0.14 -8.29 6.96
C GLY A 24 -1.58 -8.69 6.65
N GLU A 25 -2.56 -8.00 7.24
CA GLU A 25 -3.98 -8.28 7.08
C GLU A 25 -4.46 -8.10 5.63
N LEU A 26 -4.05 -7.01 4.98
CA LEU A 26 -4.37 -6.79 3.56
C LEU A 26 -3.76 -7.86 2.65
N THR A 27 -2.53 -8.32 2.96
CA THR A 27 -1.87 -9.40 2.20
C THR A 27 -2.57 -10.73 2.44
N GLY A 28 -2.92 -11.03 3.70
CA GLY A 28 -3.66 -12.24 4.09
C GLY A 28 -5.02 -12.32 3.41
N LEU A 29 -5.76 -11.20 3.39
CA LEU A 29 -7.03 -11.10 2.66
C LEU A 29 -6.84 -11.32 1.16
N ALA A 30 -5.84 -10.69 0.54
CA ALA A 30 -5.57 -10.86 -0.88
C ALA A 30 -5.24 -12.32 -1.25
N VAL A 31 -4.54 -13.04 -0.38
CA VAL A 31 -4.29 -14.48 -0.55
C VAL A 31 -5.58 -15.27 -0.38
N LYS A 32 -6.33 -15.05 0.71
CA LYS A 32 -7.57 -15.77 1.04
C LYS A 32 -8.61 -15.66 -0.06
N GLU A 33 -8.79 -14.46 -0.60
CA GLU A 33 -9.82 -14.16 -1.59
C GLU A 33 -9.32 -14.26 -3.04
N ASP A 34 -8.06 -14.69 -3.25
CA ASP A 34 -7.40 -14.77 -4.56
C ASP A 34 -7.39 -13.44 -5.34
N ILE A 35 -7.28 -12.29 -4.66
CA ILE A 35 -7.28 -10.97 -5.30
C ILE A 35 -6.03 -10.84 -6.18
N LYS A 36 -6.23 -10.71 -7.49
CA LYS A 36 -5.13 -10.60 -8.48
C LYS A 36 -4.71 -9.16 -8.71
N SER A 37 -5.69 -8.28 -8.83
CA SER A 37 -5.48 -6.85 -9.02
C SER A 37 -6.63 -6.06 -8.38
N GLY A 38 -6.31 -4.94 -7.73
CA GLY A 38 -7.30 -4.12 -7.03
C GLY A 38 -6.71 -2.78 -6.60
N PHE A 39 -7.58 -1.80 -6.42
CA PHE A 39 -7.25 -0.52 -5.79
C PHE A 39 -8.04 -0.37 -4.51
N PHE A 40 -7.48 0.34 -3.55
CA PHE A 40 -8.14 0.58 -2.29
C PHE A 40 -7.88 1.97 -1.76
N ILE A 41 -8.83 2.47 -0.98
CA ILE A 41 -8.70 3.66 -0.16
C ILE A 41 -8.89 3.28 1.29
N MET A 42 -8.24 4.00 2.19
CA MET A 42 -8.30 3.74 3.62
C MET A 42 -8.25 5.01 4.45
N LEU A 43 -8.83 4.93 5.64
CA LEU A 43 -8.73 5.93 6.70
C LEU A 43 -8.71 5.26 8.07
N GLY A 44 -8.30 6.00 9.10
CA GLY A 44 -8.32 5.52 10.48
C GLY A 44 -7.15 6.07 11.27
N ALA A 45 -6.62 5.27 12.20
CA ALA A 45 -5.43 5.64 12.96
C ALA A 45 -4.38 4.52 13.01
N MET A 46 -3.11 4.93 13.09
CA MET A 46 -1.93 4.07 13.15
C MET A 46 -1.18 4.33 14.46
N GLY A 47 -0.66 3.26 15.06
CA GLY A 47 0.21 3.34 16.26
C GLY A 47 1.68 3.43 15.87
N SER A 48 2.06 2.76 14.79
CA SER A 48 3.40 2.84 14.22
C SER A 48 3.36 2.63 12.70
N ALA A 49 4.32 3.22 12.00
CA ALA A 49 4.65 2.83 10.63
C ALA A 49 6.03 3.35 10.23
N GLU A 50 6.67 2.66 9.28
CA GLU A 50 7.81 3.18 8.52
C GLU A 50 7.43 3.44 7.07
N LEU A 51 7.71 4.67 6.63
CA LEU A 51 7.40 5.19 5.30
C LEU A 51 8.69 5.57 4.57
N VAL A 52 8.66 5.44 3.24
CA VAL A 52 9.62 6.11 2.36
C VAL A 52 9.01 7.43 1.88
N THR A 53 9.62 8.55 2.24
CA THR A 53 9.11 9.91 1.96
C THR A 53 9.68 10.53 0.68
N GLY A 54 10.43 9.75 -0.08
CA GLY A 54 11.13 10.18 -1.29
C GLY A 54 12.58 9.69 -1.29
N PRO A 55 13.36 10.02 -2.32
CA PRO A 55 14.79 9.73 -2.36
C PRO A 55 15.64 10.88 -1.78
N GLU A 56 16.90 10.60 -1.44
CA GLU A 56 17.89 11.62 -1.06
C GLU A 56 18.15 12.59 -2.22
N GLU A 57 18.26 12.05 -3.45
CA GLU A 57 18.45 12.80 -4.68
C GLU A 57 17.53 12.29 -5.80
N LYS A 58 17.26 13.14 -6.79
CA LYS A 58 16.47 12.78 -7.98
C LYS A 58 17.32 11.98 -8.99
N VAL A 59 17.76 10.80 -8.58
CA VAL A 59 18.59 9.88 -9.38
C VAL A 59 17.96 8.49 -9.46
N VAL A 60 18.38 7.70 -10.44
CA VAL A 60 17.92 6.32 -10.65
C VAL A 60 19.15 5.40 -10.72
N PRO A 61 19.24 4.36 -9.87
CA PRO A 61 18.27 3.98 -8.83
C PRO A 61 18.25 4.97 -7.64
N PRO A 62 17.10 5.15 -6.96
CA PRO A 62 16.99 6.06 -5.83
C PRO A 62 17.54 5.47 -4.53
N ILE A 63 18.15 6.31 -3.69
CA ILE A 63 18.42 5.99 -2.27
C ILE A 63 17.22 6.48 -1.45
N PRO A 64 16.41 5.59 -0.84
CA PRO A 64 15.18 5.97 -0.16
C PRO A 64 15.45 6.64 1.20
N VAL A 65 14.75 7.74 1.47
CA VAL A 65 14.69 8.36 2.80
C VAL A 65 13.56 7.74 3.59
N TRP A 66 13.90 7.19 4.75
CA TRP A 66 12.95 6.53 5.65
C TRP A 66 12.52 7.48 6.77
N HIS A 67 11.23 7.41 7.11
CA HIS A 67 10.66 8.09 8.26
C HIS A 67 9.78 7.11 9.04
N GLY A 68 10.04 6.98 10.34
CA GLY A 68 9.28 6.13 11.25
C GLY A 68 8.58 6.93 12.32
N PHE A 69 7.51 6.37 12.86
CA PHE A 69 6.86 6.85 14.07
C PHE A 69 6.36 5.69 14.92
N ASP A 70 6.18 5.96 16.22
CA ASP A 70 5.72 5.04 17.25
C ASP A 70 4.88 5.84 18.27
N ASP A 71 3.82 6.44 17.75
CA ASP A 71 2.83 7.27 18.44
C ASP A 71 1.50 7.27 17.67
N ALA A 72 0.41 7.65 18.32
CA ALA A 72 -0.91 7.66 17.67
C ALA A 72 -1.01 8.77 16.60
N ARG A 73 -1.37 8.37 15.37
CA ARG A 73 -1.56 9.28 14.22
C ARG A 73 -2.79 8.91 13.41
N GLU A 74 -3.52 9.93 12.96
CA GLU A 74 -4.54 9.78 11.91
C GLU A 74 -3.87 9.37 10.60
N VAL A 75 -4.53 8.53 9.82
CA VAL A 75 -4.07 8.10 8.50
C VAL A 75 -5.16 8.27 7.45
N ILE A 76 -4.75 8.72 6.26
CA ILE A 76 -5.50 8.56 5.02
C ILE A 76 -4.57 7.98 3.95
N GLY A 77 -5.04 6.97 3.22
CA GLY A 77 -4.20 6.23 2.30
C GLY A 77 -4.93 5.78 1.05
N ILE A 78 -4.15 5.61 -0.02
CA ILE A 78 -4.59 5.01 -1.29
C ILE A 78 -3.52 4.01 -1.70
N GLY A 79 -3.96 2.81 -2.04
CA GLY A 79 -3.05 1.76 -2.47
C GLY A 79 -3.62 0.89 -3.56
N ASN A 80 -2.81 -0.07 -3.97
CA ASN A 80 -3.23 -1.13 -4.85
C ASN A 80 -2.61 -2.47 -4.46
N ILE A 81 -3.25 -3.52 -4.95
CA ILE A 81 -2.84 -4.90 -4.85
C ILE A 81 -2.60 -5.34 -6.29
N PHE A 82 -1.41 -5.85 -6.59
CA PHE A 82 -1.10 -6.58 -7.82
C PHE A 82 -0.23 -7.78 -7.46
N ARG A 83 -0.09 -8.76 -8.34
CA ARG A 83 0.84 -9.86 -8.10
C ARG A 83 2.26 -9.53 -8.53
N GLU A 84 3.23 -9.97 -7.75
CA GLU A 84 4.66 -10.00 -8.09
C GLU A 84 5.14 -11.43 -7.83
N ASN A 85 5.73 -12.08 -8.84
CA ASN A 85 6.18 -13.48 -8.74
C ASN A 85 5.10 -14.43 -8.19
N GLY A 86 3.85 -14.24 -8.66
CA GLY A 86 2.69 -15.04 -8.28
C GLY A 86 2.06 -14.72 -6.92
N LYS A 87 2.67 -13.85 -6.10
CA LYS A 87 2.19 -13.48 -4.76
C LYS A 87 1.60 -12.07 -4.73
N PRO A 88 0.58 -11.79 -3.90
CA PRO A 88 0.09 -10.42 -3.72
C PRO A 88 1.19 -9.47 -3.25
N LYS A 89 1.21 -8.27 -3.82
CA LYS A 89 2.13 -7.19 -3.49
C LYS A 89 1.32 -5.91 -3.32
N ILE A 90 1.30 -5.40 -2.08
CA ILE A 90 0.67 -4.14 -1.75
C ILE A 90 1.62 -3.00 -2.09
N HIS A 91 1.07 -1.93 -2.66
CA HIS A 91 1.73 -0.64 -2.76
C HIS A 91 0.80 0.43 -2.21
N LEU A 92 1.16 0.99 -1.07
CA LEU A 92 0.34 1.91 -0.30
C LEU A 92 1.07 3.24 -0.13
N HIS A 93 0.44 4.32 -0.56
CA HIS A 93 0.85 5.67 -0.22
C HIS A 93 -0.17 6.28 0.74
N GLY A 94 0.29 7.02 1.72
CA GLY A 94 -0.59 7.68 2.67
C GLY A 94 0.03 8.90 3.30
N ALA A 95 -0.83 9.70 3.92
CA ALA A 95 -0.44 10.75 4.86
C ALA A 95 -0.81 10.29 6.26
N VAL A 96 0.14 10.39 7.17
CA VAL A 96 0.00 10.08 8.60
C VAL A 96 0.34 11.33 9.40
N GLY A 97 -0.49 11.69 10.38
CA GLY A 97 -0.24 12.92 11.13
C GLY A 97 -1.03 13.05 12.42
N ASN A 98 -0.62 14.03 13.21
CA ASN A 98 -1.30 14.48 14.42
C ASN A 98 -1.24 16.01 14.50
N SER A 99 -1.60 16.58 15.64
CA SER A 99 -1.61 18.04 15.85
C SER A 99 -0.25 18.73 15.68
N LYS A 100 0.85 17.98 15.68
CA LYS A 100 2.21 18.52 15.60
C LYS A 100 2.84 18.35 14.23
N ASN A 101 2.71 17.16 13.65
CA ASN A 101 3.46 16.77 12.45
C ASN A 101 2.57 16.01 11.46
N LEU A 102 2.90 16.15 10.18
CA LEU A 102 2.33 15.35 9.09
C LEU A 102 3.47 14.80 8.24
N THR A 103 3.42 13.50 7.97
CA THR A 103 4.37 12.80 7.10
C THR A 103 3.58 12.11 5.99
N MET A 104 4.00 12.30 4.74
CA MET A 104 3.44 11.61 3.58
C MET A 104 4.50 10.75 2.91
N GLY A 105 4.14 9.54 2.51
CA GLY A 105 5.08 8.66 1.83
C GLY A 105 4.47 7.31 1.44
N CYS A 106 5.33 6.44 0.95
CA CYS A 106 5.03 5.03 0.68
C CYS A 106 5.15 4.26 2.00
N ILE A 107 4.02 3.78 2.55
CA ILE A 107 3.98 2.99 3.79
C ILE A 107 4.48 1.58 3.47
N ARG A 108 5.52 1.07 4.18
CA ARG A 108 6.22 -0.15 3.76
C ARG A 108 6.39 -1.24 4.82
N LYS A 109 6.47 -0.91 6.11
CA LYS A 109 6.67 -1.90 7.19
C LYS A 109 6.33 -1.32 8.56
N ASN A 110 6.30 -2.18 9.57
CA ASN A 110 6.00 -1.84 10.98
C ASN A 110 4.64 -1.14 11.14
N THR A 111 3.63 -1.64 10.42
CA THR A 111 2.34 -0.99 10.19
C THR A 111 1.27 -1.43 11.18
N GLU A 112 1.34 -0.94 12.42
CA GLU A 112 0.37 -1.26 13.46
C GLU A 112 -0.85 -0.33 13.42
N ALA A 113 -2.06 -0.91 13.37
CA ALA A 113 -3.30 -0.15 13.52
C ALA A 113 -3.52 0.31 14.96
N PHE A 114 -3.93 1.57 15.13
CA PHE A 114 -4.36 2.11 16.42
C PHE A 114 -5.86 2.35 16.40
N MET A 115 -6.59 1.75 17.35
CA MET A 115 -8.06 1.71 17.38
C MET A 115 -8.68 0.97 16.18
N VAL A 116 -8.65 1.59 14.99
CA VAL A 116 -9.22 1.04 13.77
C VAL A 116 -8.61 1.65 12.52
N VAL A 117 -8.43 0.82 11.49
CA VAL A 117 -8.24 1.24 10.09
C VAL A 117 -9.33 0.60 9.23
N GLU A 118 -10.06 1.43 8.49
CA GLU A 118 -11.11 1.00 7.57
C GLU A 118 -10.61 1.09 6.13
N VAL A 119 -10.78 0.01 5.37
CA VAL A 119 -10.30 -0.09 4.00
C VAL A 119 -11.44 -0.51 3.08
N MET A 120 -11.65 0.24 2.00
CA MET A 120 -12.51 -0.17 0.90
C MET A 120 -11.64 -0.62 -0.26
N ILE A 121 -11.73 -1.91 -0.62
CA ILE A 121 -11.00 -2.52 -1.73
C ILE A 121 -11.97 -2.74 -2.89
N ILE A 122 -11.58 -2.27 -4.07
CA ILE A 122 -12.27 -2.52 -5.33
C ILE A 122 -11.34 -3.38 -6.18
N GLU A 123 -11.72 -4.63 -6.39
CA GLU A 123 -11.04 -5.53 -7.32
C GLU A 123 -11.26 -5.06 -8.76
N ILE A 124 -10.26 -5.27 -9.61
CA ILE A 124 -10.33 -4.95 -11.03
C ILE A 124 -9.97 -6.18 -11.85
N ASP A 125 -10.64 -6.37 -12.99
CA ASP A 125 -10.32 -7.45 -13.92
C ASP A 125 -9.42 -6.91 -15.04
N ILE A 126 -8.14 -6.80 -14.73
CA ILE A 126 -7.08 -6.38 -15.67
C ILE A 126 -5.92 -7.36 -15.57
N ALA A 127 -5.52 -7.91 -16.72
CA ALA A 127 -4.33 -8.75 -16.87
C ALA A 127 -3.05 -7.91 -16.69
N ALA A 128 -2.64 -7.76 -15.43
CA ALA A 128 -1.48 -6.99 -15.04
C ALA A 128 -0.76 -7.62 -13.85
N GLU A 129 0.54 -7.40 -13.79
CA GLU A 129 1.39 -7.86 -12.70
C GLU A 129 2.48 -6.83 -12.43
N ARG A 130 3.20 -6.98 -11.33
CA ARG A 130 4.42 -6.25 -11.04
C ARG A 130 5.62 -7.09 -11.45
N ILE A 131 6.52 -6.49 -12.22
CA ILE A 131 7.80 -7.07 -12.60
C ILE A 131 8.90 -6.19 -12.03
N ILE A 132 9.76 -6.75 -11.19
CA ILE A 132 10.89 -6.01 -10.63
C ILE A 132 11.86 -5.60 -11.73
N ASN A 133 12.24 -4.32 -11.75
CA ASN A 133 13.30 -3.83 -12.60
C ASN A 133 14.51 -3.48 -11.72
N GLU A 134 15.44 -4.43 -11.63
CA GLU A 134 16.63 -4.32 -10.77
C GLU A 134 17.53 -3.14 -11.13
N ASN A 135 17.55 -2.73 -12.41
CA ASN A 135 18.35 -1.60 -12.87
C ASN A 135 17.87 -0.24 -12.33
N VAL A 136 16.60 -0.15 -11.93
CA VAL A 136 15.96 1.12 -11.51
C VAL A 136 15.38 1.06 -10.09
N GLY A 137 15.37 -0.11 -9.46
CA GLY A 137 15.00 -0.29 -8.05
C GLY A 137 13.50 -0.18 -7.74
N TYR A 138 12.63 -0.39 -8.73
CA TYR A 138 11.18 -0.45 -8.52
C TYR A 138 10.49 -1.51 -9.39
N SER A 139 9.28 -1.92 -8.97
CA SER A 139 8.47 -2.92 -9.65
C SER A 139 7.20 -2.29 -10.23
N PRO A 140 7.24 -1.71 -11.45
CA PRO A 140 6.05 -1.11 -12.04
C PRO A 140 4.96 -2.16 -12.30
N VAL A 141 3.72 -1.70 -12.42
CA VAL A 141 2.66 -2.52 -13.01
C VAL A 141 2.93 -2.61 -14.50
N THR A 142 2.98 -3.83 -15.01
CA THR A 142 3.15 -4.17 -16.42
C THR A 142 1.90 -4.87 -16.92
N PHE A 143 1.44 -4.49 -18.10
CA PHE A 143 0.29 -5.10 -18.74
C PHE A 143 0.73 -6.26 -19.62
N ARG A 144 0.01 -7.37 -19.56
CA ARG A 144 0.16 -8.46 -20.52
C ARG A 144 -0.63 -8.18 -21.81
#